data_AF-A0A2H9SYM2-F1
#
_entry.id   AF-A0A2H9SYM2-F1
#
_cell.length_a   1.000
_cell.length_b   1.000
_cell.length_c   1.000
_cell.angle_alpha   90.00
_cell.angle_beta   90.00
_cell.angle_gamma   90.00
#
_symmetry.space_group_name_H-M   'P 1'
#
loop_
_entity.id
_entity.type
_entity.pdbx_description
1 polymer ?
#
loop_
_entity_poly.entity_id
_entity_poly.type
_entity_poly.pdbx_seq_one_letter_code
_entity_poly.pdbx_strand_id
1 'polypeptide(L)'
;MSLFSRCIKITFLTTTCINLAYAASIFPRGCEVTGFGYYQNYLILNESGQQTYYLVQNRTDQKIELERHETDDVFMSPPLQASLDPMNWAAFASDVRNVNFKCYKTADNNTALVNCQDVLEVCQYPRVRFALSNMGNYWIAINKSQHDVIEESVAKGIYLKW
;
A
#
# COMPACT_ATOMS: atom_id res chain seq x y z
N MET A 1 10.47 -59.23 48.25
CA MET A 1 9.15 -59.07 48.91
C MET A 1 9.19 -57.69 49.57
N SER A 2 8.31 -56.71 49.42
CA SER A 2 6.96 -56.57 48.85
C SER A 2 6.68 -55.05 48.84
N LEU A 3 6.48 -54.44 47.67
CA LEU A 3 5.27 -53.74 47.19
C LEU A 3 4.87 -52.39 47.83
N PHE A 4 4.28 -51.55 46.95
CA PHE A 4 3.54 -50.29 47.14
C PHE A 4 4.36 -49.01 46.91
N SER A 5 4.58 -48.57 45.66
CA SER A 5 3.60 -48.06 44.68
C SER A 5 2.62 -47.04 45.26
N ARG A 6 2.96 -45.75 45.12
CA ARG A 6 2.00 -44.64 45.09
C ARG A 6 2.42 -43.62 44.04
N CYS A 7 1.92 -43.84 42.82
CA CYS A 7 1.91 -42.88 41.72
C CYS A 7 1.04 -41.67 42.10
N ILE A 8 1.67 -40.55 42.44
CA ILE A 8 0.99 -39.25 42.51
C ILE A 8 1.24 -38.56 41.16
N LYS A 9 0.32 -38.77 40.21
CA LYS A 9 0.28 -38.05 38.94
C LYS A 9 -0.27 -36.65 39.20
N ILE A 10 0.59 -35.65 39.36
CA ILE A 10 0.22 -34.24 39.36
C ILE A 10 0.26 -33.77 37.92
N THR A 11 -0.90 -33.78 37.27
CA THR A 11 -1.09 -33.21 35.95
C THR A 11 -1.15 -31.69 36.11
N PHE A 12 -0.02 -30.99 35.90
CA PHE A 12 0.00 -29.54 35.77
C PHE A 12 -0.70 -29.16 34.46
N LEU A 13 -1.97 -28.73 34.55
CA LEU A 13 -2.71 -28.16 33.44
C LEU A 13 -2.25 -26.71 33.26
N THR A 14 -1.21 -26.50 32.45
CA THR A 14 -0.76 -25.16 32.05
C THR A 14 -1.73 -24.57 31.04
N THR A 15 -2.60 -23.69 31.50
CA THR A 15 -3.48 -22.86 30.66
C THR A 15 -2.62 -21.87 29.88
N THR A 16 -2.34 -22.17 28.61
CA THR A 16 -1.68 -21.24 27.69
C THR A 16 -2.66 -20.16 27.28
N CYS A 17 -2.53 -18.95 27.86
CA CYS A 17 -3.18 -17.75 27.36
C CYS A 17 -2.58 -17.41 25.99
N ILE A 18 -3.30 -17.75 24.92
CA ILE A 18 -2.95 -17.37 23.55
C ILE A 18 -3.29 -15.88 23.42
N ASN A 19 -2.31 -15.01 23.62
CA ASN A 19 -2.46 -13.60 23.27
C ASN A 19 -2.55 -13.51 21.73
N LEU A 20 -3.76 -13.39 21.20
CA LEU A 20 -3.98 -12.96 19.82
C LEU A 20 -3.65 -11.47 19.75
N ALA A 21 -2.37 -11.15 19.62
CA ALA A 21 -1.94 -9.83 19.21
C ALA A 21 -2.40 -9.63 17.75
N TYR A 22 -3.57 -9.03 17.57
CA TYR A 22 -3.96 -8.50 16.27
C TYR A 22 -2.94 -7.41 15.92
N ALA A 23 -2.04 -7.69 14.98
CA ALA A 23 -1.17 -6.68 14.41
C ALA A 23 -2.05 -5.56 13.85
N ALA A 24 -1.91 -4.35 14.40
CA ALA A 24 -2.59 -3.19 13.87
C ALA A 24 -2.09 -2.99 12.43
N SER A 25 -3.01 -3.04 11.46
CA SER A 25 -2.69 -2.71 10.07
C SER A 25 -2.16 -1.28 10.01
N ILE A 26 -1.06 -1.06 9.29
CA ILE A 26 -0.56 0.29 8.99
C ILE A 26 -1.53 1.08 8.11
N PHE A 27 -2.46 0.38 7.45
CA PHE A 27 -3.42 0.99 6.55
C PHE A 27 -4.60 1.61 7.32
N PRO A 28 -5.10 2.76 6.85
CA PRO A 28 -6.27 3.37 7.45
C PRO A 28 -7.51 2.51 7.23
N ARG A 29 -8.52 2.71 8.09
CA ARG A 29 -9.75 1.91 8.08
C ARG A 29 -10.41 1.96 6.71
N GLY A 30 -10.82 0.79 6.21
CA GLY A 30 -11.49 0.63 4.92
C GLY A 30 -10.56 0.51 3.72
N CYS A 31 -9.24 0.67 3.93
CA CYS A 31 -8.25 0.37 2.90
C CYS A 31 -7.89 -1.12 2.94
N GLU A 32 -7.92 -1.78 1.79
CA GLU A 32 -7.74 -3.23 1.64
C GLU A 32 -6.54 -3.51 0.74
N VAL A 33 -5.79 -4.58 1.02
CA VAL A 33 -4.60 -4.97 0.25
C VAL A 33 -5.04 -5.74 -1.01
N THR A 34 -5.69 -5.04 -1.94
CA THR A 34 -6.34 -5.64 -3.12
C THR A 34 -6.25 -4.73 -4.36
N GLY A 35 -6.45 -5.33 -5.54
CA GLY A 35 -6.55 -4.62 -6.82
C GLY A 35 -5.26 -3.95 -7.31
N PHE A 36 -4.13 -4.36 -6.75
CA PHE A 36 -2.79 -4.08 -7.24
C PHE A 36 -1.94 -5.34 -7.14
N GLY A 37 -0.80 -5.34 -7.83
CA GLY A 37 0.20 -6.40 -7.75
C GLY A 37 1.61 -5.88 -7.93
N TYR A 38 2.57 -6.73 -7.62
CA TYR A 38 3.97 -6.52 -7.96
C TYR A 38 4.41 -7.57 -8.96
N TYR A 39 5.15 -7.16 -9.99
CA TYR A 39 5.72 -8.08 -10.96
C TYR A 39 7.09 -7.58 -11.40
N GLN A 40 8.10 -8.44 -11.28
CA GLN A 40 9.51 -8.08 -11.47
C GLN A 40 9.91 -6.91 -10.55
N ASN A 41 10.07 -5.71 -11.11
CA ASN A 41 10.42 -4.48 -10.38
C ASN A 41 9.31 -3.42 -10.41
N TYR A 42 8.13 -3.79 -10.92
CA TYR A 42 7.03 -2.87 -11.13
C TYR A 42 5.98 -2.98 -10.03
N LEU A 43 5.41 -1.84 -9.65
CA LEU A 43 4.09 -1.77 -9.05
C LEU A 43 3.06 -1.68 -10.18
N ILE A 44 2.07 -2.57 -10.16
CA ILE A 44 0.96 -2.61 -11.12
C ILE A 44 -0.33 -2.26 -10.39
N LEU A 45 -0.95 -1.14 -10.78
CA LEU A 45 -2.21 -0.69 -10.22
C LEU A 45 -3.37 -0.97 -11.17
N ASN A 46 -4.55 -1.16 -10.59
CA ASN A 46 -5.84 -1.24 -11.27
C ASN A 46 -5.94 -2.38 -12.29
N GLU A 47 -6.12 -3.59 -11.80
CA GLU A 47 -6.34 -4.78 -12.64
C GLU A 47 -7.67 -4.71 -13.44
N SER A 48 -8.65 -3.94 -12.95
CA SER A 48 -10.00 -3.90 -13.53
C SER A 48 -10.12 -2.89 -14.68
N GLY A 49 -9.43 -1.75 -14.59
CA GLY A 49 -9.66 -0.57 -15.43
C GLY A 49 -10.87 0.27 -15.01
N GLN A 50 -11.45 0.04 -13.83
CA GLN A 50 -12.47 0.91 -13.27
C GLN A 50 -11.82 2.08 -12.54
N GLN A 51 -12.57 3.17 -12.29
CA GLN A 51 -12.09 4.25 -11.45
C GLN A 51 -11.80 3.73 -10.03
N THR A 52 -10.54 3.82 -9.61
CA THR A 52 -10.01 3.29 -8.36
C THR A 52 -9.21 4.35 -7.62
N TYR A 53 -8.99 4.11 -6.32
CA TYR A 53 -8.20 4.94 -5.43
C TYR A 53 -7.24 4.07 -4.63
N TYR A 54 -5.96 4.43 -4.67
CA TYR A 54 -4.90 3.76 -3.93
C TYR A 54 -4.22 4.72 -2.97
N LEU A 55 -3.85 4.20 -1.81
CA LEU A 55 -2.80 4.78 -0.98
C LEU A 55 -1.50 4.03 -1.22
N VAL A 56 -0.42 4.78 -1.34
CA VAL A 56 0.94 4.26 -1.53
C VAL A 56 1.81 4.88 -0.45
N GLN A 57 2.46 4.06 0.37
CA GLN A 57 3.40 4.50 1.37
C GLN A 57 4.82 4.10 0.97
N ASN A 58 5.78 4.99 1.19
CA ASN A 58 7.18 4.62 1.29
C ASN A 58 7.46 4.02 2.68
N ARG A 59 7.79 2.73 2.75
CA ARG A 59 8.07 2.05 4.04
C ARG A 59 9.54 2.10 4.46
N THR A 60 10.37 2.77 3.66
CA THR A 60 11.82 2.83 3.88
C THR A 60 12.22 4.10 4.60
N ASP A 61 13.47 4.13 5.06
CA ASP A 61 14.15 5.27 5.66
C ASP A 61 14.80 6.21 4.62
N GLN A 62 14.61 5.93 3.32
CA GLN A 62 15.19 6.67 2.22
C GLN A 62 14.11 7.16 1.26
N LYS A 63 14.44 8.16 0.46
CA LYS A 63 13.50 8.74 -0.50
C LYS A 63 13.26 7.78 -1.67
N ILE A 64 12.00 7.58 -2.03
CA ILE A 64 11.57 6.74 -3.15
C ILE A 64 10.87 7.58 -4.21
N GLU A 65 11.28 7.43 -5.45
CA GLU A 65 10.69 8.06 -6.62
C GLU A 65 9.93 7.01 -7.43
N LEU A 66 8.72 7.33 -7.84
CA LEU A 66 7.87 6.51 -8.69
C LEU A 66 7.75 7.19 -10.05
N GLU A 67 7.96 6.42 -11.11
CA GLU A 67 7.80 6.89 -12.48
C GLU A 67 6.94 5.90 -13.25
N ARG A 68 5.91 6.40 -13.95
CA ARG A 68 5.08 5.56 -14.80
C ARG A 68 5.93 4.93 -15.91
N HIS A 69 5.78 3.62 -16.07
CA HIS A 69 6.26 2.89 -17.22
C HIS A 69 5.11 2.67 -18.21
N GLU A 70 5.25 3.19 -19.41
CA GLU A 70 4.31 2.96 -20.50
C GLU A 70 4.54 1.58 -21.10
N THR A 71 3.52 0.74 -21.07
CA THR A 71 3.54 -0.62 -21.64
C THR A 71 2.85 -0.70 -23.00
N ASP A 72 2.04 0.29 -23.34
CA ASP A 72 1.34 0.41 -24.61
C ASP A 72 1.87 1.62 -25.38
N ASP A 73 1.77 1.58 -26.70
CA ASP A 73 2.16 2.68 -27.59
C ASP A 73 1.11 3.80 -27.52
N VAL A 74 1.15 4.57 -26.42
CA VAL A 74 0.22 5.67 -26.16
C VAL A 74 0.87 6.98 -26.58
N PHE A 75 0.37 7.55 -27.68
CA PHE A 75 0.82 8.86 -28.14
C PHE A 75 0.44 9.94 -27.11
N MET A 76 1.45 10.60 -26.52
CA MET A 76 1.31 11.74 -25.60
C MET A 76 0.59 11.43 -24.26
N SER A 77 0.98 10.37 -23.56
CA SER A 77 0.58 10.19 -22.16
C SER A 77 1.23 11.24 -21.25
N PRO A 78 0.47 11.89 -20.34
CA PRO A 78 1.08 12.77 -19.34
C PRO A 78 2.04 11.99 -18.45
N PRO A 79 3.21 12.57 -18.10
CA PRO A 79 4.12 11.92 -17.17
C PRO A 79 3.44 11.84 -15.80
N LEU A 80 3.45 10.65 -15.20
CA LEU A 80 3.01 10.43 -13.83
C LEU A 80 4.22 10.09 -12.98
N GLN A 81 4.63 11.05 -12.16
CA GLN A 81 5.78 10.93 -11.28
C GLN A 81 5.39 11.31 -9.85
N ALA A 82 5.91 10.59 -8.88
CA ALA A 82 5.77 10.90 -7.46
C ALA A 82 7.09 10.72 -6.74
N SER A 83 7.27 11.46 -5.66
CA SER A 83 8.49 11.48 -4.88
C SER A 83 8.09 11.43 -3.42
N LEU A 84 8.45 10.35 -2.72
CA LEU A 84 8.00 10.07 -1.35
C LEU A 84 9.20 10.06 -0.43
N ASP A 85 9.20 10.99 0.53
CA ASP A 85 10.13 10.97 1.65
C ASP A 85 9.87 9.74 2.54
N PRO A 86 10.82 9.40 3.43
CA PRO A 86 10.67 8.26 4.33
C PRO A 86 9.35 8.27 5.09
N MET A 87 8.67 7.12 5.15
CA MET A 87 7.40 6.92 5.86
C MET A 87 6.19 7.72 5.36
N ASN A 88 6.35 8.55 4.32
CA ASN A 88 5.28 9.36 3.76
C ASN A 88 4.40 8.59 2.77
N TRP A 89 3.23 9.16 2.54
CA TRP A 89 2.14 8.61 1.76
C TRP A 89 1.88 9.45 0.51
N ALA A 90 1.28 8.82 -0.49
CA ALA A 90 0.62 9.44 -1.61
C ALA A 90 -0.72 8.75 -1.89
N ALA A 91 -1.60 9.48 -2.56
CA ALA A 91 -2.87 8.97 -3.07
C ALA A 91 -2.88 9.04 -4.60
N PHE A 92 -3.31 7.95 -5.22
CA PHE A 92 -3.38 7.82 -6.68
C PHE A 92 -4.78 7.44 -7.13
N ALA A 93 -5.31 8.16 -8.11
CA ALA A 93 -6.52 7.80 -8.84
C ALA A 93 -6.13 7.12 -10.14
N SER A 94 -6.86 6.08 -10.52
CA SER A 94 -6.70 5.45 -11.83
C SER A 94 -8.02 4.95 -12.40
N ASP A 95 -8.27 5.24 -13.67
CA ASP A 95 -9.34 4.69 -14.51
C ASP A 95 -8.81 3.85 -15.68
N VAL A 96 -7.52 3.57 -15.68
CA VAL A 96 -6.85 2.77 -16.72
C VAL A 96 -6.41 1.44 -16.14
N ARG A 97 -6.52 0.38 -16.93
CA ARG A 97 -6.10 -0.96 -16.53
C ARG A 97 -4.57 -1.07 -16.52
N ASN A 98 -4.01 -1.74 -15.52
CA ASN A 98 -2.60 -2.12 -15.41
C ASN A 98 -1.64 -0.94 -15.55
N VAL A 99 -1.80 0.09 -14.72
CA VAL A 99 -0.84 1.20 -14.68
C VAL A 99 0.43 0.74 -13.98
N ASN A 100 1.55 0.76 -14.70
CA ASN A 100 2.83 0.29 -14.20
C ASN A 100 3.69 1.45 -13.70
N PHE A 101 4.31 1.29 -12.54
CA PHE A 101 5.30 2.21 -11.99
C PHE A 101 6.62 1.51 -11.74
N LYS A 102 7.72 2.15 -12.12
CA LYS A 102 9.08 1.83 -11.67
C LYS A 102 9.35 2.60 -10.38
N CYS A 103 10.12 1.99 -9.50
CA CYS A 103 10.57 2.60 -8.26
C CYS A 103 12.07 2.85 -8.30
N TYR A 104 12.48 4.04 -7.91
CA TYR A 104 13.87 4.41 -7.76
C TYR A 104 14.13 4.85 -6.33
N LYS A 105 15.32 4.52 -5.85
CA LYS A 105 15.80 4.90 -4.53
C LYS A 105 16.86 5.97 -4.70
N THR A 106 16.69 7.08 -4.00
CA THR A 106 17.60 8.23 -4.08
C THR A 106 18.43 8.29 -2.80
N ALA A 107 19.74 8.12 -2.91
CA ALA A 107 20.70 8.22 -1.82
C ALA A 107 21.99 8.89 -2.31
N ASP A 108 22.47 9.92 -1.60
CA ASP A 108 23.77 10.56 -1.86
C ASP A 108 24.01 10.92 -3.34
N ASN A 109 23.05 11.61 -3.97
CA ASN A 109 23.06 11.99 -5.40
C ASN A 109 23.04 10.83 -6.41
N ASN A 110 22.87 9.59 -5.97
CA ASN A 110 22.66 8.43 -6.83
C ASN A 110 21.20 7.99 -6.81
N THR A 111 20.65 7.77 -8.01
CA THR A 111 19.32 7.20 -8.22
C THR A 111 19.48 5.79 -8.76
N ALA A 112 18.97 4.81 -8.02
CA ALA A 112 19.06 3.39 -8.39
C ALA A 112 17.67 2.78 -8.56
N LEU A 113 17.46 1.99 -9.60
CA LEU A 113 16.24 1.20 -9.77
C LEU A 113 16.14 0.16 -8.66
N VAL A 114 14.98 0.06 -8.02
CA VAL A 114 14.70 -0.91 -6.94
C VAL A 114 13.40 -1.64 -7.20
N ASN A 115 13.23 -2.80 -6.57
CA ASN A 115 11.96 -3.52 -6.61
C ASN A 115 10.91 -2.79 -5.76
N CYS A 116 9.80 -2.37 -6.39
CA CYS A 116 8.71 -1.68 -5.72
C CYS A 116 8.12 -2.46 -4.53
N GLN A 117 8.11 -3.79 -4.59
CA GLN A 117 7.61 -4.64 -3.51
C GLN A 117 8.44 -4.49 -2.23
N ASP A 118 9.72 -4.16 -2.37
CA ASP A 118 10.64 -4.07 -1.25
C ASP A 118 10.55 -2.73 -0.52
N VAL A 119 10.02 -1.69 -1.19
CA VAL A 119 10.09 -0.30 -0.71
C VAL A 119 8.73 0.39 -0.53
N LEU A 120 7.65 -0.18 -1.07
CA LEU A 120 6.30 0.38 -0.97
C LEU A 120 5.34 -0.53 -0.23
N GLU A 121 4.40 0.08 0.49
CA GLU A 121 3.16 -0.54 0.94
C GLU A 121 2.00 0.11 0.20
N VAL A 122 1.05 -0.70 -0.28
CA VAL A 122 -0.08 -0.20 -1.09
C VAL A 122 -1.38 -0.79 -0.58
N CYS A 123 -2.44 0.01 -0.60
CA CYS A 123 -3.80 -0.47 -0.35
C CYS A 123 -4.80 0.31 -1.22
N GLN A 124 -5.94 -0.32 -1.50
CA GLN A 124 -7.04 0.25 -2.28
C GLN A 124 -8.24 0.55 -1.37
N TYR A 125 -8.97 1.62 -1.66
CA TYR A 125 -10.31 1.84 -1.12
C TYR A 125 -11.37 1.29 -2.09
N PRO A 126 -11.88 0.06 -1.91
CA PRO A 126 -12.78 -0.58 -2.90
C PRO A 126 -14.14 0.10 -3.00
N ARG A 127 -14.55 0.86 -1.98
CA ARG A 127 -15.86 1.52 -1.90
C ARG A 127 -15.79 3.05 -2.10
N VAL A 128 -14.67 3.53 -2.66
CA VAL A 128 -14.47 4.95 -2.95
C VAL A 128 -15.52 5.50 -3.91
N ARG A 129 -15.90 6.76 -3.74
CA ARG A 129 -16.75 7.48 -4.70
C ARG A 129 -16.03 8.72 -5.19
N PHE A 130 -16.03 8.89 -6.51
CA PHE A 130 -15.47 10.05 -7.19
C PHE A 130 -16.61 10.95 -7.69
N ALA A 131 -16.45 12.27 -7.56
CA ALA A 131 -17.20 13.19 -8.39
C ALA A 131 -16.81 13.00 -9.87
N LEU A 132 -17.75 13.23 -10.81
CA LEU A 132 -17.50 13.05 -12.25
C LEU A 132 -16.31 13.88 -12.75
N SER A 133 -16.08 15.06 -12.17
CA SER A 133 -14.95 15.95 -12.50
C SER A 133 -13.58 15.42 -12.06
N ASN A 134 -13.55 14.37 -11.25
CA ASN A 134 -12.34 13.81 -10.63
C ASN A 134 -12.02 12.40 -11.15
N MET A 135 -12.62 12.01 -12.27
CA MET A 135 -12.25 10.78 -12.95
C MET A 135 -10.93 10.96 -13.70
N GLY A 136 -10.15 9.90 -13.79
CA GLY A 136 -8.89 9.89 -14.53
C GLY A 136 -7.75 9.20 -13.80
N ASN A 137 -6.56 9.39 -14.38
CA ASN A 137 -5.31 8.80 -13.92
C ASN A 137 -4.34 9.89 -13.45
N TYR A 138 -4.24 10.10 -12.13
CA TYR A 138 -3.45 11.21 -11.57
C TYR A 138 -3.11 11.00 -10.09
N TRP A 139 -2.04 11.68 -9.65
CA TRP A 139 -1.71 11.80 -8.23
C TRP A 139 -2.62 12.83 -7.55
N ILE A 140 -3.36 12.37 -6.56
CA ILE A 140 -4.29 13.22 -5.80
C ILE A 140 -3.51 14.01 -4.76
N ALA A 141 -2.62 13.37 -4.03
CA ALA A 141 -1.73 13.99 -3.05
C ALA A 141 -0.41 13.23 -3.04
N ILE A 142 0.71 13.93 -2.85
CA ILE A 142 2.05 13.34 -2.90
C ILE A 142 2.83 13.81 -1.66
N ASN A 143 3.59 12.89 -1.07
CA ASN A 143 4.56 13.16 -0.01
C ASN A 143 3.97 13.81 1.24
N LYS A 144 2.96 13.20 1.85
CA LYS A 144 2.35 13.71 3.09
C LYS A 144 2.21 12.64 4.15
N SER A 145 1.83 13.05 5.36
CA SER A 145 1.41 12.11 6.38
C SER A 145 0.16 11.35 5.93
N GLN A 146 -0.10 10.17 6.51
CA GLN A 146 -1.30 9.40 6.19
C GLN A 146 -2.58 10.23 6.36
N HIS A 147 -2.64 11.04 7.42
CA HIS A 147 -3.79 11.89 7.72
C HIS A 147 -4.01 12.95 6.63
N ASP A 148 -2.96 13.67 6.26
CA ASP A 148 -3.05 14.77 5.30
C ASP A 148 -3.39 14.26 3.89
N VAL A 149 -2.88 13.09 3.49
CA VAL A 149 -3.24 12.47 2.20
C VAL A 149 -4.74 12.16 2.14
N ILE A 150 -5.30 11.65 3.23
CA ILE A 150 -6.73 11.36 3.34
C ILE A 150 -7.55 12.66 3.31
N GLU A 151 -7.15 13.65 4.12
CA GLU A 151 -7.85 14.93 4.20
C GLU A 151 -7.87 15.64 2.83
N GLU A 152 -6.73 15.69 2.15
CA GLU A 152 -6.65 16.31 0.83
C GLU A 152 -7.47 15.56 -0.23
N SER A 153 -7.51 14.22 -0.15
CA SER A 153 -8.35 13.41 -1.03
C SER A 153 -9.84 13.75 -0.85
N VAL A 154 -10.29 13.87 0.40
CA VAL A 154 -11.66 14.25 0.72
C VAL A 154 -11.95 15.70 0.30
N ALA A 155 -11.03 16.63 0.54
CA ALA A 155 -11.14 18.02 0.13
C ALA A 155 -11.26 18.17 -1.40
N LYS A 156 -10.61 17.27 -2.15
CA LYS A 156 -10.73 17.18 -3.61
C LYS A 156 -12.03 16.50 -4.08
N GLY A 157 -12.93 16.08 -3.19
CA GLY A 157 -14.21 15.47 -3.55
C GLY A 157 -14.12 13.97 -3.83
N ILE A 158 -13.14 13.29 -3.24
CA ILE A 158 -13.00 11.83 -3.29
C ILE A 158 -13.45 11.26 -1.94
N TYR A 159 -14.61 10.62 -1.95
CA TYR A 159 -15.22 10.12 -0.72
C TYR A 159 -14.73 8.71 -0.41
N LEU A 160 -13.83 8.61 0.57
CA LEU A 160 -13.28 7.35 1.07
C LEU A 160 -14.27 6.71 2.04
N LYS A 161 -15.06 5.74 1.55
CA LYS A 161 -16.01 5.00 2.38
C LYS A 161 -15.32 3.81 3.04
N TRP A 162 -15.41 3.72 4.36
CA TRP A 162 -14.95 2.57 5.16
C TRP A 162 -16.10 1.63 5.50
#